data_AF-A0A964QAR8-F1
#
_entry.id   AF-A0A964QAR8-F1
#
_cell.length_a   1.000
_cell.length_b   1.000
_cell.length_c   1.000
_cell.angle_alpha   90.00
_cell.angle_beta   90.00
_cell.angle_gamma   90.00
#
_symmetry.space_group_name_H-M   'P 1'
#
loop_
_entity.id
_entity.type
_entity.pdbx_description
1 polymer ?
#
loop_
_entity_poly.entity_id
_entity_poly.type
_entity_poly.pdbx_seq_one_letter_code
_entity_poly.pdbx_strand_id
1 'polypeptide(L)'
;MPLLPFYIASAVAAVGLLYILRPNKPSLRRGGAVVALAGAGLFISEALRLAGPPSAGVPIALLIALVVIGLYAAVRVITHPRPVFAALYFIVTVVASAVIFLLLQAEFMAFALIIVYAGAILITYMFVLMLADQGPRDSIGHIDDDGDYDRVPREPMAAVLVGFILLGTLAAVVERIPNTAVLAESSLDQKVARQQSDALVMMPKHLLNVIKRTNASAVSAVVVPNAAIQGSVVQTQVTFADGTVKNIAVDAAGKIDNTQMVGLDLVARYPASLELAGIILLMAMFGAVVLARRQIEFGEDEVRDAAGLRRIVLDVPEHERAIPGGRS
;
A
#
# COMPACT_ATOMS: atom_id res chain seq x y z
N MET A 1 14.88 -25.17 -8.02
CA MET A 1 13.78 -25.32 -9.01
C MET A 1 14.11 -24.42 -10.19
N PRO A 2 13.88 -24.81 -11.45
CA PRO A 2 14.39 -24.04 -12.57
C PRO A 2 13.62 -22.71 -12.61
N LEU A 3 14.33 -21.59 -12.43
CA LEU A 3 13.81 -20.21 -12.51
C LEU A 3 13.30 -19.83 -13.92
N LEU A 4 13.51 -20.73 -14.89
CA LEU A 4 13.20 -20.56 -16.30
C LEU A 4 11.74 -20.16 -16.60
N PRO A 5 10.69 -20.77 -16.00
CA PRO A 5 9.31 -20.43 -16.31
C PRO A 5 8.91 -19.04 -15.79
N PHE A 6 9.46 -18.59 -14.66
CA PHE A 6 9.25 -17.22 -14.14
C PHE A 6 9.86 -16.16 -15.06
N TYR A 7 11.08 -16.39 -15.54
CA TYR A 7 11.71 -15.49 -16.52
C TYR A 7 10.95 -15.45 -17.85
N ILE A 8 10.41 -16.58 -18.31
CA ILE A 8 9.60 -16.65 -19.53
C ILE A 8 8.27 -15.88 -19.34
N ALA A 9 7.56 -16.08 -18.23
CA ALA A 9 6.32 -15.36 -17.94
C ALA A 9 6.54 -13.84 -17.85
N SER A 10 7.62 -13.43 -17.18
CA SER A 10 8.07 -12.04 -17.10
C SER A 10 8.38 -11.45 -18.48
N ALA A 11 9.13 -12.17 -19.33
CA ALA A 11 9.44 -11.73 -20.69
C ALA A 11 8.19 -11.59 -21.56
N VAL A 12 7.21 -12.51 -21.46
CA VAL A 12 5.95 -12.44 -22.21
C VAL A 12 5.10 -11.24 -21.75
N ALA A 13 5.01 -10.99 -20.45
CA ALA A 13 4.33 -9.82 -19.91
C ALA A 13 5.00 -8.49 -20.36
N ALA A 14 6.33 -8.47 -20.44
CA ALA A 14 7.11 -7.33 -20.95
C ALA A 14 6.77 -7.01 -22.41
N VAL A 15 6.74 -8.05 -23.27
CA VAL A 15 6.38 -7.91 -24.68
C VAL A 15 4.94 -7.41 -24.82
N GLY A 16 4.02 -7.92 -24.00
CA GLY A 16 2.63 -7.46 -23.99
C GLY A 16 2.49 -5.97 -23.62
N LEU A 17 3.18 -5.54 -22.56
CA LEU A 17 3.15 -4.14 -22.10
C LEU A 17 3.79 -3.19 -23.13
N LEU A 18 4.91 -3.59 -23.76
CA LEU A 18 5.56 -2.84 -24.84
C LEU A 18 4.61 -2.56 -26.01
N TYR A 19 3.84 -3.56 -26.40
CA TYR A 19 2.89 -3.43 -27.50
C TYR A 19 1.69 -2.52 -27.15
N ILE A 20 1.35 -2.39 -25.87
CA ILE A 20 0.29 -1.48 -25.40
C ILE A 20 0.78 -0.03 -25.37
N LEU A 21 2.03 0.20 -24.95
CA LEU A 21 2.64 1.53 -24.80
C LEU A 21 3.11 2.15 -26.12
N ARG A 22 3.38 1.36 -27.16
CA ARG A 22 3.84 1.90 -28.46
C ARG A 22 2.67 2.55 -29.23
N PRO A 23 2.82 3.77 -29.78
CA PRO A 23 1.79 4.43 -30.58
C PRO A 23 1.72 3.78 -31.96
N ASN A 24 1.04 2.64 -32.04
CA ASN A 24 0.81 1.91 -33.30
C ASN A 24 -0.70 1.67 -33.50
N LYS A 25 -1.09 1.22 -34.70
CA LYS A 25 -2.50 1.01 -35.10
C LYS A 25 -3.34 0.34 -33.99
N PRO A 26 -4.63 0.71 -33.82
CA PRO A 26 -5.48 0.23 -32.72
C PRO A 26 -5.64 -1.30 -32.66
N SER A 27 -5.46 -2.00 -33.79
CA SER A 27 -5.42 -3.46 -33.85
C SER A 27 -4.19 -4.06 -33.15
N LEU A 28 -3.04 -3.40 -33.24
CA LEU A 28 -1.77 -3.88 -32.67
C LEU A 28 -1.72 -3.65 -31.15
N ARG A 29 -2.37 -2.59 -30.64
CA ARG A 29 -2.57 -2.35 -29.20
C ARG A 29 -3.48 -3.41 -28.56
N ARG A 30 -4.51 -3.86 -29.28
CA ARG A 30 -5.35 -5.00 -28.86
C ARG A 30 -4.55 -6.30 -28.84
N GLY A 31 -3.65 -6.51 -29.79
CA GLY A 31 -2.69 -7.63 -29.79
C GLY A 31 -1.76 -7.62 -28.56
N GLY A 32 -1.21 -6.46 -28.19
CA GLY A 32 -0.41 -6.29 -26.98
C GLY A 32 -1.16 -6.64 -25.70
N ALA A 33 -2.44 -6.23 -25.60
CA ALA A 33 -3.29 -6.59 -24.48
C ALA A 33 -3.49 -8.11 -24.34
N VAL A 34 -3.63 -8.83 -25.47
CA VAL A 34 -3.74 -10.30 -25.46
C VAL A 34 -2.44 -10.95 -24.99
N VAL A 35 -1.28 -10.46 -25.46
CA VAL A 35 0.03 -10.99 -25.04
C VAL A 35 0.30 -10.69 -23.56
N ALA A 36 -0.09 -9.52 -23.06
CA ALA A 36 0.04 -9.17 -21.65
C ALA A 36 -0.85 -10.05 -20.76
N LEU A 37 -2.09 -10.32 -21.19
CA LEU A 37 -3.00 -11.24 -20.51
C LEU A 37 -2.46 -12.68 -20.52
N ALA A 38 -1.86 -13.13 -21.62
CA ALA A 38 -1.21 -14.44 -21.70
C ALA A 38 0.00 -14.54 -20.76
N GLY A 39 0.84 -13.50 -20.68
CA GLY A 39 1.96 -13.45 -19.72
C GLY A 39 1.51 -13.46 -18.26
N ALA A 40 0.46 -12.70 -17.93
CA ALA A 40 -0.15 -12.72 -16.60
C ALA A 40 -0.76 -14.10 -16.27
N GLY A 41 -1.43 -14.73 -17.23
CA GLY A 41 -1.98 -16.08 -17.09
C GLY A 41 -0.90 -17.13 -16.82
N LEU A 42 0.23 -17.07 -17.54
CA LEU A 42 1.39 -17.93 -17.30
C LEU A 42 1.99 -17.71 -15.91
N PHE A 43 2.15 -16.45 -15.49
CA PHE A 43 2.63 -16.09 -14.16
C PHE A 43 1.73 -16.65 -13.04
N ILE A 44 0.41 -16.52 -13.21
CA ILE A 44 -0.59 -17.04 -12.26
C ILE A 44 -0.54 -18.58 -12.23
N SER A 45 -0.44 -19.24 -13.38
CA SER A 45 -0.35 -20.70 -13.45
C SER A 45 0.92 -21.27 -12.79
N GLU A 46 2.05 -20.56 -12.87
CA GLU A 46 3.28 -20.98 -12.22
C GLU A 46 3.24 -20.70 -10.71
N ALA A 47 2.63 -19.58 -10.29
CA ALA A 47 2.36 -19.30 -8.88
C ALA A 47 1.44 -20.36 -8.24
N LEU A 48 0.43 -20.85 -8.97
CA LEU A 48 -0.45 -21.94 -8.58
C LEU A 48 0.30 -23.27 -8.38
N ARG A 49 1.29 -23.56 -9.23
CA ARG A 49 2.11 -24.79 -9.13
C ARG A 49 3.00 -24.77 -7.89
N LEU A 50 3.49 -23.60 -7.52
CA LEU A 50 4.33 -23.41 -6.33
C LEU A 50 3.51 -23.45 -5.02
N ALA A 51 2.22 -23.11 -5.08
CA ALA A 51 1.33 -23.06 -3.92
C ALA A 51 0.81 -24.43 -3.42
N GLY A 52 0.98 -25.51 -4.19
CA GLY A 52 0.51 -26.86 -3.82
C GLY A 52 -1.01 -27.07 -3.96
N PRO A 53 -1.52 -28.30 -3.76
CA PRO A 53 -2.94 -28.61 -3.92
C PRO A 53 -3.79 -27.85 -2.89
N PRO A 54 -5.02 -27.43 -3.28
CA PRO A 54 -5.86 -26.54 -2.48
C PRO A 54 -6.30 -27.21 -1.17
N SER A 55 -5.62 -26.90 -0.07
CA SER A 55 -6.10 -27.20 1.28
C SER A 55 -7.18 -26.18 1.67
N ALA A 56 -8.36 -26.69 2.01
CA ALA A 56 -9.58 -25.94 2.30
C ALA A 56 -9.37 -24.85 3.38
N GLY A 57 -9.64 -23.58 3.03
CA GLY A 57 -9.71 -22.51 4.03
C GLY A 57 -10.04 -21.14 3.44
N VAL A 58 -9.42 -20.78 2.30
CA VAL A 58 -9.71 -19.56 1.56
C VAL A 58 -10.05 -19.95 0.12
N PRO A 59 -11.10 -19.41 -0.53
CA PRO A 59 -11.34 -19.66 -1.94
C PRO A 59 -10.18 -19.10 -2.76
N ILE A 60 -9.17 -19.92 -3.06
CA ILE A 60 -8.00 -19.56 -3.86
C ILE A 60 -8.43 -18.93 -5.20
N ALA A 61 -9.56 -19.38 -5.75
CA ALA A 61 -10.19 -18.79 -6.92
C ALA A 61 -10.52 -17.30 -6.74
N LEU A 62 -11.04 -16.89 -5.58
CA LEU A 62 -11.34 -15.50 -5.26
C LEU A 62 -10.06 -14.68 -5.12
N LEU A 63 -9.01 -15.23 -4.47
CA LEU A 63 -7.71 -14.56 -4.37
C LEU A 63 -7.11 -14.31 -5.75
N ILE A 64 -7.13 -15.31 -6.63
CA ILE A 64 -6.64 -15.18 -8.01
C ILE A 64 -7.46 -14.15 -8.77
N ALA A 65 -8.79 -14.19 -8.64
CA ALA A 65 -9.66 -13.20 -9.28
C ALA A 65 -9.31 -11.77 -8.85
N LEU A 66 -9.06 -11.54 -7.56
CA LEU A 66 -8.63 -10.25 -7.02
C LEU A 66 -7.25 -9.80 -7.53
N VAL A 67 -6.29 -10.72 -7.61
CA VAL A 67 -4.97 -10.44 -8.17
C VAL A 67 -5.09 -10.05 -9.65
N VAL A 68 -5.89 -10.78 -10.43
CA VAL A 68 -6.15 -10.47 -11.85
C VAL A 68 -6.80 -9.11 -12.02
N ILE A 69 -7.82 -8.80 -11.21
CA ILE A 69 -8.52 -7.51 -11.24
C ILE A 69 -7.57 -6.37 -10.87
N GLY A 70 -6.79 -6.53 -9.79
CA GLY A 70 -5.82 -5.54 -9.34
C GLY A 70 -4.72 -5.28 -10.36
N LEU A 71 -4.19 -6.33 -10.99
CA LEU A 71 -3.15 -6.20 -12.02
C LEU A 71 -3.69 -5.55 -13.29
N TYR A 72 -4.90 -5.92 -13.72
CA TYR A 72 -5.58 -5.27 -14.84
C TYR A 72 -5.79 -3.78 -14.58
N ALA A 73 -6.23 -3.43 -13.38
CA ALA A 73 -6.43 -2.04 -12.97
C ALA A 73 -5.10 -1.27 -12.93
N ALA A 74 -4.03 -1.86 -12.40
CA ALA A 74 -2.69 -1.26 -12.39
C ALA A 74 -2.14 -0.99 -13.80
N VAL A 75 -2.33 -1.93 -14.75
CA VAL A 75 -1.97 -1.71 -16.15
C VAL A 75 -2.84 -0.60 -16.76
N ARG A 76 -4.13 -0.55 -16.43
CA ARG A 76 -5.04 0.49 -16.92
C ARG A 76 -4.75 1.88 -16.37
N VAL A 77 -4.26 2.01 -15.14
CA VAL A 77 -3.79 3.30 -14.56
C VAL A 77 -2.78 3.97 -15.48
N ILE A 78 -1.80 3.21 -15.97
CA ILE A 78 -0.67 3.78 -16.73
C ILE A 78 -1.03 3.95 -18.22
N THR A 79 -1.99 3.17 -18.72
CA THR A 79 -2.30 3.11 -20.16
C THR A 79 -3.52 3.93 -20.58
N HIS A 80 -4.33 4.40 -19.61
CA HIS A 80 -5.55 5.14 -19.93
C HIS A 80 -5.23 6.62 -20.25
N PRO A 81 -5.70 7.16 -21.39
CA PRO A 81 -5.30 8.50 -21.85
C PRO A 81 -5.91 9.64 -21.03
N ARG A 82 -7.02 9.38 -20.33
CA ARG A 82 -7.74 10.38 -19.54
C ARG A 82 -7.36 10.27 -18.06
N PRO A 83 -6.81 11.32 -17.42
CA PRO A 83 -6.31 11.27 -16.04
C PRO A 83 -7.35 10.83 -15.01
N VAL A 84 -8.60 11.29 -15.15
CA VAL A 84 -9.70 10.93 -14.24
C VAL A 84 -9.92 9.42 -14.22
N PHE A 85 -10.00 8.79 -15.40
CA PHE A 85 -10.20 7.34 -15.49
C PHE A 85 -8.96 6.56 -15.05
N ALA A 86 -7.75 7.07 -15.30
CA ALA A 86 -6.52 6.50 -14.75
C ALA A 86 -6.55 6.48 -13.21
N ALA A 87 -6.96 7.57 -12.56
CA ALA A 87 -7.11 7.63 -11.11
C ALA A 87 -8.18 6.64 -10.58
N LEU A 88 -9.31 6.48 -11.26
CA LEU A 88 -10.34 5.49 -10.89
C LEU A 88 -9.79 4.05 -10.94
N TYR A 89 -8.99 3.69 -11.95
CA TYR A 89 -8.32 2.39 -11.97
C TYR A 89 -7.30 2.23 -10.82
N PHE A 90 -6.70 3.32 -10.35
CA PHE A 90 -5.79 3.25 -9.22
C PHE A 90 -6.53 2.92 -7.93
N ILE A 91 -7.71 3.52 -7.73
CA ILE A 91 -8.61 3.19 -6.62
C ILE A 91 -8.97 1.70 -6.64
N VAL A 92 -9.33 1.14 -7.82
CA VAL A 92 -9.62 -0.30 -7.95
C VAL A 92 -8.43 -1.17 -7.53
N THR A 93 -7.20 -0.76 -7.86
CA THR A 93 -5.98 -1.48 -7.48
C THR A 93 -5.77 -1.49 -5.96
N VAL A 94 -5.98 -0.35 -5.30
CA VAL A 94 -5.87 -0.23 -3.84
C VAL A 94 -6.97 -1.02 -3.13
N VAL A 95 -8.21 -0.97 -3.63
CA VAL A 95 -9.33 -1.75 -3.08
C VAL A 95 -9.09 -3.25 -3.24
N ALA A 96 -8.62 -3.71 -4.40
CA ALA A 96 -8.25 -5.11 -4.60
C ALA A 96 -7.17 -5.56 -3.62
N SER A 97 -6.16 -4.72 -3.37
CA SER A 97 -5.10 -4.98 -2.37
C SER A 97 -5.66 -5.04 -0.94
N ALA A 98 -6.59 -4.16 -0.58
CA ALA A 98 -7.24 -4.17 0.73
C ALA A 98 -8.04 -5.45 0.98
N VAL A 99 -8.78 -5.94 -0.03
CA VAL A 99 -9.51 -7.21 0.08
C VAL A 99 -8.55 -8.39 0.19
N ILE A 100 -7.40 -8.37 -0.50
CA ILE A 100 -6.35 -9.39 -0.31
C ILE A 100 -5.85 -9.39 1.15
N PHE A 101 -5.65 -8.23 1.78
CA PHE A 101 -5.29 -8.18 3.20
C PHE A 101 -6.38 -8.72 4.13
N LEU A 102 -7.66 -8.51 3.81
CA LEU A 102 -8.77 -9.08 4.56
C LEU A 102 -8.73 -10.62 4.50
N LEU A 103 -8.46 -11.19 3.32
CA LEU A 103 -8.29 -12.64 3.16
C LEU A 103 -7.09 -13.20 3.93
N LEU A 104 -6.06 -12.39 4.15
CA LEU A 104 -4.88 -12.72 4.96
C LEU A 104 -5.09 -12.45 6.46
N GLN A 105 -6.34 -12.21 6.90
CA GLN A 105 -6.70 -11.88 8.29
C GLN A 105 -5.99 -10.62 8.84
N ALA A 106 -5.51 -9.75 7.94
CA ALA A 106 -4.89 -8.47 8.28
C ALA A 106 -5.94 -7.35 8.23
N GLU A 107 -6.95 -7.44 9.10
CA GLU A 107 -8.13 -6.56 9.12
C GLU A 107 -7.76 -5.09 9.31
N PHE A 108 -6.87 -4.79 10.28
CA PHE A 108 -6.43 -3.43 10.53
C PHE A 108 -5.81 -2.80 9.27
N MET A 109 -4.92 -3.53 8.61
CA MET A 109 -4.26 -3.07 7.38
C MET A 109 -5.25 -2.90 6.22
N ALA A 110 -6.21 -3.82 6.07
CA ALA A 110 -7.24 -3.72 5.03
C ALA A 110 -8.07 -2.43 5.17
N PHE A 111 -8.59 -2.15 6.37
CA PHE A 111 -9.35 -0.92 6.62
C PHE A 111 -8.49 0.34 6.52
N ALA A 112 -7.23 0.31 6.96
CA ALA A 112 -6.29 1.42 6.81
C ALA A 112 -6.06 1.76 5.33
N LEU A 113 -5.91 0.76 4.45
CA LEU A 113 -5.79 0.97 3.00
C LEU A 113 -7.05 1.63 2.42
N ILE A 114 -8.24 1.22 2.86
CA ILE A 114 -9.49 1.79 2.35
C ILE A 114 -9.67 3.23 2.83
N ILE A 115 -9.51 3.49 4.13
CA ILE A 115 -9.79 4.81 4.71
C ILE A 115 -8.72 5.83 4.31
N VAL A 116 -7.44 5.48 4.45
CA VAL A 116 -6.34 6.43 4.24
C VAL A 116 -5.96 6.52 2.77
N TYR A 117 -5.68 5.40 2.11
CA TYR A 117 -5.23 5.42 0.72
C TYR A 117 -6.40 5.67 -0.23
N ALA A 118 -7.35 4.72 -0.32
CA ALA A 118 -8.45 4.84 -1.27
C ALA A 118 -9.39 6.02 -0.95
N GLY A 119 -9.64 6.28 0.33
CA GLY A 119 -10.51 7.34 0.82
C GLY A 119 -9.85 8.71 0.77
N ALA A 120 -8.94 9.01 1.71
CA ALA A 120 -8.38 10.36 1.81
C ALA A 120 -7.43 10.72 0.67
N ILE A 121 -6.35 9.95 0.49
CA ILE A 121 -5.25 10.32 -0.41
C ILE A 121 -5.71 10.28 -1.88
N LEU A 122 -6.32 9.18 -2.32
CA LEU A 122 -6.68 9.01 -3.74
C LEU A 122 -7.85 9.88 -4.18
N ILE A 123 -8.86 10.10 -3.32
CA ILE A 123 -9.96 11.00 -3.69
C ILE A 123 -9.47 12.45 -3.73
N THR A 124 -8.66 12.89 -2.76
CA THR A 124 -8.03 14.22 -2.80
C THR A 124 -7.16 14.38 -4.04
N TYR A 125 -6.32 13.37 -4.35
CA TYR A 125 -5.49 13.39 -5.54
C TYR A 125 -6.33 13.42 -6.84
N MET A 126 -7.39 12.62 -6.93
CA MET A 126 -8.28 12.61 -8.10
C MET A 126 -9.00 13.95 -8.27
N PHE A 127 -9.45 14.57 -7.19
CA PHE A 127 -10.04 15.91 -7.22
C PHE A 127 -9.05 16.95 -7.73
N VAL A 128 -7.82 16.95 -7.22
CA VAL A 128 -6.74 17.84 -7.66
C VAL A 128 -6.42 17.63 -9.14
N LEU A 129 -6.28 16.37 -9.59
CA LEU A 129 -6.05 16.06 -11.00
C LEU A 129 -7.19 16.55 -11.91
N MET A 130 -8.45 16.43 -11.47
CA MET A 130 -9.60 16.88 -12.24
C MET A 130 -9.68 18.41 -12.37
N LEU A 131 -9.26 19.14 -11.33
CA LEU A 131 -9.13 20.60 -11.39
C LEU A 131 -7.98 21.03 -12.31
N ALA A 132 -6.88 20.28 -12.33
CA ALA A 132 -5.70 20.58 -13.14
C ALA A 132 -5.93 20.36 -14.66
N ASP A 133 -6.89 19.52 -15.06
CA ASP A 133 -7.20 19.19 -16.46
C ASP A 133 -8.00 20.30 -17.20
N GLN A 134 -8.24 21.45 -16.56
CA GLN A 134 -8.97 22.59 -17.13
C GLN A 134 -8.02 23.67 -17.69
N GLY A 135 -7.09 23.27 -18.56
CA GLY A 135 -6.17 24.20 -19.23
C GLY A 135 -6.89 25.28 -20.07
N PRO A 136 -6.29 26.49 -20.25
CA PRO A 136 -6.95 27.66 -20.83
C PRO A 136 -7.59 27.37 -22.19
N ARG A 137 -8.88 27.71 -22.34
CA ARG A 137 -9.52 27.84 -23.66
C ARG A 137 -9.32 29.27 -24.13
N ASP A 138 -8.57 29.44 -25.20
CA ASP A 138 -8.36 30.77 -25.79
C ASP A 138 -9.70 31.41 -26.20
N SER A 139 -9.80 32.71 -25.94
CA SER A 139 -11.02 33.53 -26.08
C SER A 139 -11.45 33.80 -27.53
N ILE A 140 -10.86 33.11 -28.51
CA ILE A 140 -11.13 33.26 -29.95
C ILE A 140 -11.51 31.92 -30.59
N GLY A 141 -12.23 31.03 -29.90
CA GLY A 141 -12.92 29.87 -30.51
C GLY A 141 -12.04 28.88 -31.32
N HIS A 142 -10.73 29.07 -31.37
CA HIS A 142 -9.76 28.10 -31.79
C HIS A 142 -9.54 27.22 -30.57
N ILE A 143 -9.93 25.96 -30.73
CA ILE A 143 -9.41 24.91 -29.89
C ILE A 143 -7.93 24.89 -30.24
N ASP A 144 -7.07 25.46 -29.40
CA ASP A 144 -5.68 25.01 -29.34
C ASP A 144 -5.77 23.54 -28.92
N ASP A 145 -5.87 22.69 -29.93
CA ASP A 145 -5.79 21.25 -29.78
C ASP A 145 -4.37 20.97 -29.31
N ASP A 146 -4.27 20.48 -28.08
CA ASP A 146 -3.03 20.11 -27.40
C ASP A 146 -2.15 21.27 -26.88
N GLY A 147 -2.39 21.66 -25.63
CA GLY A 147 -1.24 21.78 -24.73
C GLY A 147 -0.47 20.45 -24.85
N ASP A 148 0.68 20.49 -25.51
CA ASP A 148 1.53 19.36 -25.93
C ASP A 148 2.11 18.63 -24.70
N TYR A 149 1.23 18.06 -23.88
CA TYR A 149 1.61 17.04 -22.92
C TYR A 149 2.10 15.87 -23.74
N ASP A 150 3.37 15.52 -23.55
CA ASP A 150 4.03 14.39 -24.20
C ASP A 150 3.33 13.08 -23.78
N ARG A 151 2.20 12.79 -24.41
CA ARG A 151 1.35 11.60 -24.20
C ARG A 151 2.01 10.33 -24.74
N VAL A 152 3.10 10.49 -25.48
CA VAL A 152 3.90 9.41 -26.02
C VAL A 152 5.12 9.26 -25.12
N PRO A 153 5.36 8.07 -24.53
CA PRO A 153 6.60 7.84 -23.80
C PRO A 153 7.78 8.11 -24.73
N ARG A 154 8.72 8.97 -24.31
CA ARG A 154 9.94 9.26 -25.09
C ARG A 154 10.76 7.99 -25.38
N GLU A 155 10.82 7.08 -24.40
CA GLU A 155 11.59 5.83 -24.47
C GLU A 155 10.82 4.64 -23.86
N PRO A 156 9.76 4.11 -24.52
CA PRO A 156 8.95 3.02 -23.97
C PRO A 156 9.74 1.72 -23.82
N MET A 157 10.74 1.51 -24.69
CA MET A 157 11.57 0.30 -24.65
C MET A 157 12.47 0.24 -23.42
N ALA A 158 13.15 1.34 -23.10
CA ALA A 158 14.03 1.40 -21.94
C ALA A 158 13.24 1.24 -20.64
N ALA A 159 12.09 1.93 -20.52
CA ALA A 159 11.23 1.87 -19.34
C ALA A 159 10.74 0.44 -19.04
N VAL A 160 10.26 -0.28 -20.05
CA VAL A 160 9.77 -1.66 -19.85
C VAL A 160 10.94 -2.60 -19.55
N LEU A 161 12.05 -2.50 -20.28
CA LEU A 161 13.20 -3.38 -20.07
C LEU A 161 13.75 -3.24 -18.64
N VAL A 162 13.96 -2.02 -18.15
CA VAL A 162 14.43 -1.77 -16.78
C VAL A 162 13.42 -2.29 -15.75
N GLY A 163 12.12 -2.02 -15.94
CA GLY A 163 11.08 -2.49 -15.03
C GLY A 163 11.04 -4.01 -14.91
N PHE A 164 11.16 -4.74 -16.02
CA PHE A 164 11.12 -6.21 -16.02
C PHE A 164 12.44 -6.85 -15.58
N ILE A 165 13.59 -6.21 -15.82
CA ILE A 165 14.85 -6.62 -15.19
C ILE A 165 14.71 -6.51 -13.66
N LEU A 166 14.23 -5.37 -13.16
CA LEU A 166 14.04 -5.17 -11.72
C LEU A 166 13.06 -6.19 -11.14
N LEU A 167 11.91 -6.41 -11.78
CA LEU A 167 10.94 -7.43 -11.37
C LEU A 167 11.55 -8.85 -11.37
N GLY A 168 12.30 -9.21 -12.41
CA GLY A 168 12.96 -10.51 -12.51
C GLY A 168 14.03 -10.70 -11.43
N THR A 169 14.83 -9.67 -11.14
CA THR A 169 15.82 -9.72 -10.05
C THR A 169 15.16 -9.84 -8.68
N LEU A 170 14.06 -9.11 -8.44
CA LEU A 170 13.31 -9.19 -7.19
C LEU A 170 12.69 -10.58 -7.02
N ALA A 171 12.08 -11.14 -8.07
CA ALA A 171 11.54 -12.49 -8.05
C ALA A 171 12.64 -13.54 -7.74
N ALA A 172 13.82 -13.40 -8.36
CA ALA A 172 14.96 -14.27 -8.10
C ALA A 172 15.50 -14.14 -6.66
N VAL A 173 15.44 -12.94 -6.06
CA VAL A 173 15.78 -12.74 -4.64
C VAL A 173 14.77 -13.43 -3.74
N VAL A 174 13.47 -13.29 -4.03
CA VAL A 174 12.40 -13.93 -3.25
C VAL A 174 12.51 -15.46 -3.28
N GLU A 175 12.76 -16.06 -4.44
CA GLU A 175 12.94 -17.51 -4.57
C GLU A 175 14.21 -18.06 -3.90
N ARG A 176 15.23 -17.21 -3.71
CA ARG A 176 16.46 -17.57 -2.97
C ARG A 176 16.26 -17.59 -1.47
N ILE A 177 15.14 -17.06 -0.95
CA ILE A 177 14.79 -17.18 0.46
C ILE A 177 14.43 -18.65 0.70
N PRO A 178 15.23 -19.41 1.47
CA PRO A 178 14.98 -20.83 1.64
C PRO A 178 13.62 -21.05 2.34
N ASN A 179 12.67 -21.67 1.63
CA ASN A 179 11.33 -22.03 2.14
C ASN A 179 11.37 -22.89 3.42
N THR A 180 12.53 -23.47 3.76
CA THR A 180 12.77 -24.20 5.01
C THR A 180 12.72 -23.31 6.25
N ALA A 181 12.81 -21.98 6.12
CA ALA A 181 12.60 -21.04 7.23
C ALA A 181 11.10 -20.75 7.50
N VAL A 182 10.23 -21.02 6.53
CA VAL A 182 8.78 -20.74 6.60
C VAL A 182 7.98 -22.01 6.88
N LEU A 183 8.44 -23.17 6.40
CA LEU A 183 7.77 -24.47 6.54
C LEU A 183 8.33 -25.36 7.67
N ALA A 184 9.15 -24.81 8.57
CA ALA A 184 9.32 -25.45 9.88
C ALA A 184 8.00 -25.31 10.64
N GLU A 185 7.12 -26.30 10.46
CA GLU A 185 5.73 -26.46 10.94
C GLU A 185 5.51 -26.17 12.44
N SER A 186 6.57 -25.99 13.22
CA SER A 186 6.51 -25.58 14.63
C SER A 186 6.64 -24.07 14.84
N SER A 187 6.88 -23.24 13.82
CA SER A 187 7.31 -21.86 14.03
C SER A 187 6.25 -20.78 13.82
N LEU A 188 5.36 -20.87 12.81
CA LEU A 188 4.38 -19.78 12.58
C LEU A 188 3.29 -19.80 13.64
N ASP A 189 2.66 -20.95 13.86
CA ASP A 189 1.65 -21.09 14.92
C ASP A 189 2.27 -20.80 16.28
N GLN A 190 3.48 -21.27 16.56
CA GLN A 190 4.16 -20.95 17.82
C GLN A 190 4.54 -19.46 17.92
N LYS A 191 4.93 -18.80 16.82
CA LYS A 191 5.19 -17.35 16.81
C LYS A 191 3.92 -16.56 17.08
N VAL A 192 2.80 -16.92 16.45
CA VAL A 192 1.49 -16.32 16.70
C VAL A 192 1.06 -16.57 18.15
N ALA A 193 1.31 -17.78 18.68
CA ALA A 193 1.05 -18.12 20.09
C ALA A 193 1.80 -17.21 21.05
N ARG A 194 3.11 -17.07 20.81
CA ARG A 194 4.00 -16.28 21.65
C ARG A 194 3.62 -14.81 21.59
N GLN A 195 3.35 -14.31 20.38
CA GLN A 195 2.87 -12.94 20.20
C GLN A 195 1.56 -12.70 20.94
N GLN A 196 0.64 -13.68 20.91
CA GLN A 196 -0.62 -13.60 21.64
C GLN A 196 -0.43 -13.68 23.16
N SER A 197 0.43 -14.58 23.65
CA SER A 197 0.73 -14.70 25.08
C SER A 197 1.42 -13.45 25.62
N ASP A 198 2.35 -12.88 24.86
CA ASP A 198 3.06 -11.67 25.23
C ASP A 198 2.09 -10.47 25.28
N ALA A 199 1.19 -10.36 24.32
CA ALA A 199 0.16 -9.33 24.30
C ALA A 199 -0.85 -9.48 25.47
N LEU A 200 -1.21 -10.72 25.84
CA LEU A 200 -2.08 -11.01 26.97
C LEU A 200 -1.47 -10.60 28.31
N VAL A 201 -0.14 -10.76 28.49
CA VAL A 201 0.59 -10.28 29.67
C VAL A 201 0.51 -8.76 29.80
N MET A 202 0.53 -8.04 28.67
CA MET A 202 0.39 -6.58 28.65
C MET A 202 -1.05 -6.10 28.86
N MET A 203 -2.05 -6.98 28.81
CA MET A 203 -3.48 -6.66 28.96
C MET A 203 -4.14 -7.35 30.17
N PRO A 204 -3.76 -7.01 31.42
CA PRO A 204 -4.22 -7.72 32.61
C PRO A 204 -5.73 -7.65 32.80
N LYS A 205 -6.39 -6.53 32.47
CA LYS A 205 -7.84 -6.39 32.58
C LYS A 205 -8.61 -7.28 31.59
N HIS A 206 -8.11 -7.39 30.36
CA HIS A 206 -8.71 -8.26 29.35
C HIS A 206 -8.60 -9.71 29.80
N LEU A 207 -7.43 -10.10 30.28
CA LEU A 207 -7.17 -11.43 30.80
C LEU A 207 -8.03 -11.76 32.02
N LEU A 208 -8.16 -10.85 32.99
CA LEU A 208 -9.07 -11.03 34.13
C LEU A 208 -10.52 -11.23 33.67
N ASN A 209 -10.97 -10.55 32.62
CA ASN A 209 -12.31 -10.73 32.08
C ASN A 209 -12.48 -12.10 31.38
N VAL A 210 -11.46 -12.56 30.65
CA VAL A 210 -11.44 -13.91 30.05
C VAL A 210 -11.51 -14.96 31.15
N ILE A 211 -10.63 -14.86 32.15
CA ILE A 211 -10.60 -15.79 33.27
C ILE A 211 -11.92 -15.79 34.04
N LYS A 212 -12.51 -14.62 34.35
CA LYS A 212 -13.80 -14.52 35.06
C LYS A 212 -14.92 -15.24 34.32
N ARG A 213 -14.90 -15.26 32.98
CA ARG A 213 -15.87 -15.99 32.15
C ARG A 213 -15.65 -17.49 32.22
N THR A 214 -14.39 -17.94 32.33
CA THR A 214 -14.03 -19.37 32.32
C THR A 214 -14.03 -20.01 33.73
N ASN A 215 -13.70 -19.27 34.79
CA ASN A 215 -13.72 -19.71 36.19
C ASN A 215 -13.93 -18.51 37.14
N ALA A 216 -14.99 -18.56 37.96
CA ALA A 216 -15.41 -17.46 38.82
C ALA A 216 -14.48 -17.13 40.01
N SER A 217 -13.55 -18.03 40.38
CA SER A 217 -12.76 -17.95 41.64
C SER A 217 -11.35 -17.36 41.51
N ALA A 218 -11.02 -16.72 40.38
CA ALA A 218 -9.64 -16.48 39.95
C ALA A 218 -9.21 -14.99 39.95
N VAL A 219 -9.56 -14.24 41.01
CA VAL A 219 -9.56 -12.77 40.99
C VAL A 219 -8.15 -12.12 41.00
N SER A 220 -7.09 -12.86 41.31
CA SER A 220 -5.72 -12.33 41.39
C SER A 220 -4.74 -13.34 40.81
N ALA A 221 -4.47 -13.20 39.52
CA ALA A 221 -3.79 -14.21 38.72
C ALA A 221 -2.64 -13.58 37.89
N VAL A 222 -1.40 -14.05 38.08
CA VAL A 222 -0.20 -13.60 37.35
C VAL A 222 0.09 -14.55 36.21
N VAL A 223 0.28 -14.02 35.00
CA VAL A 223 0.42 -14.81 33.78
C VAL A 223 1.88 -14.99 33.40
N VAL A 224 2.26 -16.24 33.15
CA VAL A 224 3.56 -16.61 32.61
C VAL A 224 3.37 -16.95 31.14
N PRO A 225 4.13 -16.33 30.21
CA PRO A 225 4.05 -16.69 28.80
C PRO A 225 4.48 -18.15 28.64
N ASN A 226 3.55 -19.02 28.24
CA ASN A 226 3.85 -20.40 27.88
C ASN A 226 3.44 -20.67 26.44
N ALA A 227 4.35 -21.26 25.67
CA ALA A 227 4.20 -21.45 24.24
C ALA A 227 3.67 -22.86 23.95
N ALA A 228 2.35 -23.04 24.02
CA ALA A 228 1.69 -24.22 23.49
C ALA A 228 0.37 -23.85 22.79
N ILE A 229 0.37 -23.94 21.47
CA ILE A 229 -0.87 -24.03 20.69
C ILE A 229 -1.12 -25.50 20.42
N GLN A 230 -2.30 -25.97 20.83
CA GLN A 230 -2.86 -27.23 20.36
C GLN A 230 -4.17 -26.89 19.65
N GLY A 231 -4.09 -26.64 18.34
CA GLY A 231 -5.25 -26.21 17.53
C GLY A 231 -5.66 -24.74 17.74
N SER A 232 -6.95 -24.46 17.97
CA SER A 232 -7.45 -23.09 18.14
C SER A 232 -7.29 -22.55 19.58
N VAL A 233 -6.72 -23.32 20.49
CA VAL A 233 -6.65 -23.01 21.92
C VAL A 233 -5.25 -22.55 22.29
N VAL A 234 -5.15 -21.32 22.82
CA VAL A 234 -3.90 -20.79 23.38
C VAL A 234 -3.85 -21.17 24.84
N GLN A 235 -2.90 -22.01 25.24
CA GLN A 235 -2.72 -22.38 26.65
C GLN A 235 -1.84 -21.35 27.33
N THR A 236 -2.37 -20.66 28.34
CA THR A 236 -1.60 -19.71 29.15
C THR A 236 -1.50 -20.19 30.59
N GLN A 237 -0.32 -20.07 31.18
CA GLN A 237 -0.12 -20.39 32.59
C GLN A 237 -0.53 -19.21 33.45
N VAL A 238 -1.38 -19.49 34.44
CA VAL A 238 -1.88 -18.48 35.35
C VAL A 238 -1.59 -18.93 36.78
N THR A 239 -0.91 -18.08 37.54
CA THR A 239 -0.58 -18.27 38.96
C THR A 239 -1.58 -17.51 39.81
N PHE A 240 -2.40 -18.21 40.58
CA PHE A 240 -3.45 -17.65 41.42
C PHE A 240 -2.89 -17.12 42.75
N ALA A 241 -3.69 -16.32 43.47
CA ALA A 241 -3.31 -15.71 44.74
C ALA A 241 -2.97 -16.73 45.85
N ASP A 242 -3.43 -17.97 45.72
CA ASP A 242 -3.10 -19.11 46.59
C ASP A 242 -1.77 -19.80 46.21
N GLY A 243 -1.06 -19.28 45.20
CA GLY A 243 0.18 -19.83 44.68
C GLY A 243 -0.01 -21.01 43.73
N THR A 244 -1.25 -21.42 43.41
CA THR A 244 -1.50 -22.51 42.47
C THR A 244 -1.28 -22.05 41.03
N VAL A 245 -0.58 -22.86 40.23
CA VAL A 245 -0.38 -22.62 38.79
C VAL A 245 -1.34 -23.52 38.02
N LYS A 246 -2.23 -22.92 37.22
CA LYS A 246 -3.15 -23.65 36.34
C LYS A 246 -2.95 -23.24 34.90
N ASN A 247 -2.93 -24.23 34.00
CA ASN A 247 -3.02 -23.99 32.57
C ASN A 247 -4.48 -23.63 32.25
N ILE A 248 -4.71 -22.43 31.73
CA ILE A 248 -6.01 -21.99 31.28
C ILE A 248 -6.00 -21.98 29.75
N ALA A 249 -6.94 -22.72 29.18
CA ALA A 249 -7.27 -22.67 27.77
C ALA A 249 -7.96 -21.33 27.48
N VAL A 250 -7.30 -20.47 26.69
CA VAL A 250 -7.93 -19.29 26.11
C VAL A 250 -8.69 -19.74 24.87
N ASP A 251 -10.01 -19.66 24.95
CA ASP A 251 -10.92 -19.96 23.84
C ASP A 251 -10.86 -18.87 22.76
N ALA A 252 -11.58 -19.06 21.65
CA ALA A 252 -11.60 -18.09 20.55
C ALA A 252 -12.14 -16.71 20.97
N ALA A 253 -12.99 -16.64 22.01
CA ALA A 253 -13.55 -15.39 22.52
C ALA A 253 -12.61 -14.62 23.46
N GLY A 254 -11.57 -15.29 23.99
CA GLY A 254 -10.49 -14.69 24.76
C GLY A 254 -9.24 -14.36 23.96
N LYS A 255 -9.26 -14.57 22.63
CA LYS A 255 -8.18 -14.12 21.74
C LYS A 255 -8.27 -12.59 21.58
N ILE A 256 -7.11 -11.95 21.60
CA ILE A 256 -6.90 -10.58 21.17
C ILE A 256 -7.10 -10.49 19.65
N ASP A 257 -7.93 -9.55 19.22
CA ASP A 257 -8.20 -9.29 17.82
C ASP A 257 -7.01 -8.61 17.12
N ASN A 258 -6.91 -8.73 15.79
CA ASN A 258 -5.83 -8.12 15.00
C ASN A 258 -5.68 -6.61 15.28
N THR A 259 -6.79 -5.88 15.30
CA THR A 259 -6.82 -4.43 15.59
C THR A 259 -6.31 -4.10 16.98
N GLN A 260 -6.69 -4.89 17.99
CA GLN A 260 -6.23 -4.70 19.37
C GLN A 260 -4.73 -4.98 19.49
N MET A 261 -4.25 -6.02 18.83
CA MET A 261 -2.83 -6.39 18.82
C MET A 261 -1.97 -5.31 18.16
N VAL A 262 -2.38 -4.77 17.01
CA VAL A 262 -1.66 -3.67 16.36
C VAL A 262 -1.68 -2.41 17.23
N GLY A 263 -2.83 -2.05 17.80
CA GLY A 263 -2.94 -0.90 18.70
C GLY A 263 -2.03 -1.00 19.92
N LEU A 264 -1.97 -2.19 20.54
CA LEU A 264 -1.07 -2.45 21.66
C LEU A 264 0.39 -2.32 21.24
N ASP A 265 0.78 -2.87 20.09
CA ASP A 265 2.15 -2.79 19.59
C ASP A 265 2.60 -1.37 19.31
N LEU A 266 1.73 -0.56 18.69
CA LEU A 266 2.05 0.84 18.39
C LEU A 266 2.33 1.63 19.67
N VAL A 267 1.58 1.39 20.75
CA VAL A 267 1.74 2.12 22.01
C VAL A 267 2.86 1.53 22.87
N ALA A 268 2.97 0.21 22.96
CA ALA A 268 3.90 -0.46 23.87
C ALA A 268 5.30 -0.66 23.27
N ARG A 269 5.40 -1.00 21.98
CA ARG A 269 6.69 -1.31 21.32
C ARG A 269 7.21 -0.17 20.45
N TYR A 270 6.32 0.63 19.86
CA TYR A 270 6.70 1.67 18.90
C TYR A 270 6.24 3.10 19.25
N PRO A 271 6.37 3.57 20.51
CA PRO A 271 5.89 4.90 20.89
C PRO A 271 6.59 6.03 20.12
N ALA A 272 7.90 5.91 19.89
CA ALA A 272 8.66 6.91 19.15
C ALA A 272 8.20 7.05 17.69
N SER A 273 7.84 5.94 17.04
CA SER A 273 7.31 5.97 15.67
C SER A 273 5.95 6.66 15.61
N LEU A 274 5.10 6.46 16.63
CA LEU A 274 3.80 7.12 16.76
C LEU A 274 3.96 8.63 16.95
N GLU A 275 4.86 9.06 17.83
CA GLU A 275 5.17 10.48 18.05
C GLU A 275 5.72 11.15 16.78
N LEU A 276 6.67 10.48 16.10
CA LEU A 276 7.25 10.98 14.86
C LEU A 276 6.20 11.10 13.75
N ALA A 277 5.28 10.13 13.63
CA ALA A 277 4.17 10.22 12.69
C ALA A 277 3.27 11.44 12.97
N GLY A 278 3.01 11.74 14.25
CA GLY A 278 2.29 12.95 14.65
C GLY A 278 3.00 14.24 14.24
N ILE A 279 4.32 14.32 14.43
CA ILE A 279 5.14 15.47 14.01
C ILE A 279 5.12 15.62 12.49
N ILE A 280 5.25 14.51 11.74
CA ILE A 280 5.20 14.52 10.28
C ILE A 280 3.84 15.03 9.78
N LEU A 281 2.73 14.58 10.37
CA LEU A 281 1.39 15.04 10.00
C LEU A 281 1.20 16.53 10.30
N LEU A 282 1.72 17.01 11.42
CA LEU A 282 1.67 18.44 11.77
C LEU A 282 2.47 19.29 10.78
N MET A 283 3.70 18.86 10.45
CA MET A 283 4.55 19.54 9.48
C MET A 283 3.96 19.50 8.06
N ALA A 284 3.32 18.39 7.68
CA ALA A 284 2.61 18.28 6.41
C ALA A 284 1.44 19.26 6.33
N MET A 285 0.65 19.39 7.40
CA MET A 285 -0.46 20.36 7.47
C MET A 285 0.04 21.79 7.38
N PHE A 286 1.09 22.14 8.14
CA PHE A 286 1.71 23.46 8.07
C PHE A 286 2.24 23.78 6.67
N GLY A 287 2.97 22.83 6.06
CA GLY A 287 3.49 22.96 4.70
C GLY A 287 2.38 23.16 3.66
N ALA A 288 1.30 22.37 3.75
CA ALA A 288 0.14 22.50 2.86
C ALA A 288 -0.54 23.87 2.99
N VAL A 289 -0.74 24.37 4.22
CA VAL A 289 -1.39 25.67 4.46
C VAL A 289 -0.51 26.84 3.99
N VAL A 290 0.78 26.82 4.31
CA VAL A 290 1.72 27.87 3.87
C VAL A 290 1.82 27.91 2.35
N LEU A 291 1.88 26.74 1.70
CA LEU A 291 1.94 26.66 0.24
C LEU A 291 0.64 27.16 -0.40
N ALA A 292 -0.52 26.77 0.13
CA ALA A 292 -1.82 27.22 -0.37
C ALA A 292 -1.98 28.74 -0.25
N ARG A 293 -1.54 29.34 0.87
CA ARG A 293 -1.59 30.80 1.05
C ARG A 293 -0.69 31.53 0.06
N ARG A 294 0.52 31.03 -0.18
CA ARG A 294 1.49 31.66 -1.09
C ARG A 294 0.97 31.72 -2.54
N GLN A 295 0.20 30.72 -2.98
CA GLN A 295 -0.42 30.72 -4.31
C GLN A 295 -1.45 31.84 -4.49
N ILE A 296 -2.20 32.19 -3.43
CA ILE A 296 -3.18 33.28 -3.45
C ILE A 296 -2.47 34.63 -3.60
N GLU A 297 -1.39 34.86 -2.85
CA GLU A 297 -0.63 36.12 -2.89
C GLU A 297 -0.04 36.40 -4.29
N PHE A 298 0.50 35.37 -4.98
CA PHE A 298 0.99 35.53 -6.35
C PHE A 298 -0.12 35.85 -7.36
N GLY A 299 -1.29 35.21 -7.24
CA GLY A 299 -2.43 35.51 -8.09
C GLY A 299 -2.96 36.94 -7.89
N GLU A 300 -2.98 37.43 -6.65
CA GLU A 300 -3.36 38.81 -6.36
C GLU A 300 -2.36 39.83 -6.95
N ASP A 301 -1.06 39.56 -6.89
CA ASP A 301 -0.03 40.44 -7.48
C ASP A 301 -0.12 40.48 -9.01
N GLU A 302 -0.40 39.37 -9.69
CA GLU A 302 -0.65 39.35 -11.14
C GLU A 302 -1.88 40.19 -11.53
N VAL A 303 -2.97 40.08 -10.76
CA VAL A 303 -4.18 40.89 -10.96
C VAL A 303 -3.91 42.37 -10.70
N ARG A 304 -3.08 42.70 -9.70
CA ARG A 304 -2.70 44.08 -9.37
C ARG A 304 -1.81 44.69 -10.45
N ASP A 305 -0.84 43.95 -10.96
CA ASP A 305 0.00 44.38 -12.07
C ASP A 305 -0.82 44.63 -13.34
N ALA A 306 -1.76 43.74 -13.66
CA ALA A 306 -2.69 43.92 -14.78
C ALA A 306 -3.58 45.17 -14.60
N ALA A 307 -3.86 45.56 -13.35
CA ALA A 307 -4.59 46.77 -12.99
C ALA A 307 -3.69 48.01 -12.80
N GLY A 308 -2.36 47.90 -13.01
CA GLY A 308 -1.40 49.00 -12.84
C GLY A 308 -1.16 49.42 -11.38
N LEU A 309 -1.50 48.56 -10.41
CA LEU A 309 -1.30 48.78 -8.98
C LEU A 309 0.03 48.18 -8.52
N ARG A 310 0.67 48.78 -7.51
CA ARG A 310 1.94 48.28 -6.95
C ARG A 310 1.76 46.89 -6.31
N ARG A 311 2.67 45.96 -6.62
CA ARG A 311 2.77 44.63 -5.97
C ARG A 311 2.90 44.74 -4.46
N ILE A 312 2.39 43.74 -3.76
CA ILE A 312 2.44 43.64 -2.31
C ILE A 312 3.77 43.02 -1.86
N VAL A 313 4.33 42.09 -2.65
CA VAL A 313 5.62 41.48 -2.36
C VAL A 313 6.72 42.53 -2.39
N LEU A 314 7.38 42.72 -1.24
CA LEU A 314 8.52 43.62 -1.06
C LEU A 314 9.54 43.39 -2.19
N ASP A 315 9.78 44.44 -2.98
CA ASP A 315 10.92 44.53 -3.88
C ASP A 315 12.16 44.09 -3.09
N VAL A 316 12.78 42.97 -3.49
CA VAL A 316 14.19 42.74 -3.13
C VAL A 316 14.94 43.86 -3.84
N PRO A 317 15.45 44.85 -3.11
CA PRO A 317 15.94 46.08 -3.71
C PRO A 317 17.12 45.77 -4.64
N GLU A 318 17.17 46.44 -5.80
CA GLU A 318 18.10 46.13 -6.91
C GLU A 318 19.58 46.03 -6.53
N HIS A 319 19.98 46.60 -5.38
CA HIS A 319 21.36 46.55 -4.89
C HIS A 319 21.84 45.15 -4.47
N GLU A 320 20.95 44.17 -4.27
CA GLU A 320 21.33 42.77 -3.98
C GLU A 320 21.58 41.93 -5.26
N ARG A 321 21.20 42.40 -6.46
CA ARG A 321 21.45 41.66 -7.72
C ARG A 321 22.84 41.90 -8.31
N ALA A 322 23.58 42.88 -7.79
CA ALA A 322 24.94 43.12 -8.22
C ALA A 322 25.91 42.16 -7.51
N ILE A 323 26.05 40.94 -8.02
CA ILE A 323 27.27 40.16 -7.76
C ILE A 323 28.40 40.80 -8.59
N PRO A 324 29.45 41.36 -7.98
CA PRO A 324 30.56 41.92 -8.72
C PRO A 324 31.53 40.79 -9.13
N GLY A 325 31.60 40.51 -10.42
CA GLY A 325 32.62 39.64 -11.03
C GLY A 325 32.19 39.28 -12.45
N GLY A 326 32.64 40.00 -13.49
CA GLY A 326 33.99 39.90 -14.07
C GLY A 326 33.97 38.77 -15.12
N ARG A 327 34.26 38.95 -16.41
CA ARG A 327 35.11 39.91 -17.12
C ARG A 327 34.62 40.04 -18.57
N SER A 328 35.03 41.18 -19.15
CA SER A 328 35.26 41.51 -20.56
C SER A 328 35.53 40.35 -21.50
#